data_AF-A0A0A1WGN4-F1
#
_entry.id   AF-A0A0A1WGN4-F1
#
_cell.length_a   1.000
_cell.length_b   1.000
_cell.length_c   1.000
_cell.angle_alpha   90.00
_cell.angle_beta   90.00
_cell.angle_gamma   90.00
#
_symmetry.space_group_name_H-M   'P 1'
#
loop_
_entity.id
_entity.type
_entity.pdbx_description
1 polymer ?
#
loop_
_entity_poly.entity_id
_entity_poly.type
_entity_poly.pdbx_seq_one_letter_code
_entity_poly.pdbx_strand_id
1 'polypeptide(L)'
;EFANCLIKEYFFNIHLSLTQAFDARCPPNAEMLPMTEEFKNLFLGEHNKYRNEIAKGLTFEPAAAMATLEWDDELAYFAEFNVKQCGIIYEDQKCFTTARYNTLDQNIGWLFETKSKFNRSKIYNEIKEHIRVYWYEQYQHCTQAEIDSYHPPQFELILHFGKMVMDRNNRVGCAASLYESAHGVNVLFTCNYARRLFCYKPIYRSGAYPGSHCRTGMNPRYPFLCSTKEEFNPNDYKV
;
A
#
# COMPACT_ATOMS: atom_id res chain seq x y z
N GLU A 1 12.41 -21.85 17.10
CA GLU A 1 12.86 -22.50 15.85
C GLU A 1 12.35 -21.70 14.66
N PHE A 2 13.26 -21.07 13.92
CA PHE A 2 12.98 -20.34 12.68
C PHE A 2 12.76 -21.36 11.54
N ALA A 3 11.62 -22.06 11.59
CA ALA A 3 11.31 -23.15 10.69
C ALA A 3 10.81 -22.64 9.34
N ASN A 4 11.57 -23.00 8.30
CA ASN A 4 11.17 -23.12 6.91
C ASN A 4 10.61 -21.86 6.23
N CYS A 5 11.52 -20.90 6.09
CA CYS A 5 11.53 -20.01 4.96
C CYS A 5 11.62 -20.87 3.68
N LEU A 6 10.51 -21.08 2.96
CA LEU A 6 10.59 -21.51 1.56
C LEU A 6 11.46 -20.54 0.75
N ILE A 7 11.69 -19.33 1.26
CA ILE A 7 12.63 -18.36 0.70
C ILE A 7 14.11 -18.67 0.95
N LYS A 8 14.51 -19.69 1.74
CA LYS A 8 15.90 -20.18 1.66
C LYS A 8 16.18 -21.00 0.39
N GLU A 9 15.18 -21.68 -0.18
CA GLU A 9 15.29 -22.28 -1.51
C GLU A 9 14.93 -21.28 -2.63
N TYR A 10 14.05 -20.30 -2.36
CA TYR A 10 13.75 -19.23 -3.33
C TYR A 10 14.75 -18.07 -3.34
N PHE A 11 15.63 -17.88 -2.34
CA PHE A 11 16.76 -16.95 -2.45
C PHE A 11 17.72 -17.38 -3.57
N PHE A 12 17.77 -18.68 -3.88
CA PHE A 12 18.54 -19.20 -5.02
C PHE A 12 17.79 -19.02 -6.36
N ASN A 13 16.45 -18.90 -6.36
CA ASN A 13 15.66 -18.71 -7.57
C ASN A 13 15.24 -17.25 -7.86
N ILE A 14 15.21 -16.36 -6.86
CA ILE A 14 14.92 -14.92 -7.08
C ILE A 14 16.14 -14.21 -7.69
N HIS A 15 17.36 -14.72 -7.46
CA HIS A 15 18.52 -14.33 -8.27
C HIS A 15 18.51 -14.94 -9.68
N LEU A 16 17.65 -15.93 -9.96
CA LEU A 16 17.55 -16.63 -11.25
C LEU A 16 16.26 -16.31 -12.04
N SER A 17 15.32 -15.52 -11.50
CA SER A 17 14.26 -14.85 -12.26
C SER A 17 14.28 -13.33 -12.10
N LEU A 18 15.47 -12.73 -12.28
CA LEU A 18 15.64 -11.32 -12.65
C LEU A 18 15.06 -11.01 -14.05
N THR A 19 14.00 -11.70 -14.45
CA THR A 19 13.29 -11.38 -15.67
C THR A 19 12.34 -10.25 -15.35
N GLN A 20 12.56 -9.09 -15.97
CA GLN A 20 11.53 -8.05 -16.13
C GLN A 20 10.25 -8.59 -16.81
N ALA A 21 10.23 -9.86 -17.24
CA ALA A 21 9.14 -10.52 -17.92
C ALA A 21 7.97 -10.89 -16.99
N PHE A 22 6.80 -11.00 -17.59
CA PHE A 22 5.61 -11.57 -16.97
C PHE A 22 5.77 -13.06 -16.70
N ASP A 23 5.11 -13.56 -15.66
CA ASP A 23 5.03 -15.00 -15.35
C ASP A 23 4.43 -15.77 -16.54
N ALA A 24 4.83 -17.02 -16.74
CA ALA A 24 4.36 -17.85 -17.84
C ALA A 24 2.83 -18.07 -17.86
N ARG A 25 2.14 -17.86 -16.72
CA ARG A 25 0.67 -17.92 -16.60
C ARG A 25 -0.02 -16.68 -17.16
N CYS A 26 0.70 -15.57 -17.32
CA CYS A 26 0.13 -14.34 -17.87
C CYS A 26 -0.25 -14.51 -19.35
N PRO A 27 -1.35 -13.88 -19.79
CA PRO A 27 -1.67 -13.80 -21.20
C PRO A 27 -0.54 -13.14 -22.02
N PRO A 28 -0.34 -13.52 -23.30
CA PRO A 28 0.73 -12.96 -24.13
C PRO A 28 0.63 -11.45 -24.35
N ASN A 29 -0.55 -10.85 -24.15
CA ASN A 29 -0.78 -9.41 -24.28
C ASN A 29 -0.70 -8.67 -22.93
N ALA A 30 -0.20 -9.33 -21.88
CA ALA A 30 0.06 -8.67 -20.61
C ALA A 30 1.11 -7.57 -20.79
N GLU A 31 0.85 -6.39 -20.24
CA GLU A 31 1.72 -5.23 -20.34
C GLU A 31 1.75 -4.46 -19.02
N MET A 32 2.89 -3.83 -18.74
CA MET A 32 3.00 -2.91 -17.61
C MET A 32 2.34 -1.59 -17.99
N LEU A 33 1.55 -1.02 -17.08
CA LEU A 33 1.12 0.37 -17.20
C LEU A 33 2.27 1.26 -16.71
N PRO A 34 2.82 2.16 -17.54
CA PRO A 34 3.95 2.98 -17.12
C PRO A 34 3.61 3.86 -15.92
N MET A 35 4.45 3.83 -14.88
CA MET A 35 4.35 4.73 -13.72
C MET A 35 4.85 6.13 -14.10
N THR A 36 4.07 6.83 -14.93
CA THR A 36 4.30 8.25 -15.26
C THR A 36 4.16 9.12 -14.01
N GLU A 37 4.69 10.34 -14.05
CA GLU A 37 4.53 11.29 -12.93
C GLU A 37 3.06 11.56 -12.59
N GLU A 38 2.17 11.59 -13.59
CA GLU A 38 0.72 11.70 -13.35
C GLU A 38 0.20 10.51 -12.55
N PHE A 39 0.61 9.28 -12.89
CA PHE A 39 0.16 8.09 -12.20
C PHE A 39 0.71 7.98 -10.78
N LYS A 40 2.00 8.30 -10.59
CA LYS A 40 2.64 8.39 -9.27
C LYS A 40 1.90 9.39 -8.38
N ASN A 41 1.57 10.56 -8.94
CA ASN A 41 0.81 11.60 -8.25
C ASN A 41 -0.62 11.19 -7.91
N LEU A 42 -1.27 10.35 -8.73
CA LEU A 42 -2.58 9.77 -8.40
C LEU A 42 -2.49 8.89 -7.15
N PHE A 43 -1.55 7.94 -7.13
CA PHE A 43 -1.38 7.06 -5.97
C PHE A 43 -1.00 7.85 -4.71
N LEU A 44 0.04 8.68 -4.78
CA LEU A 44 0.45 9.52 -3.65
C LEU A 44 -0.67 10.45 -3.18
N GLY A 45 -1.36 11.09 -4.14
CA GLY A 45 -2.40 12.06 -3.89
C GLY A 45 -3.57 11.46 -3.13
N GLU A 46 -4.08 10.31 -3.58
CA GLU A 46 -5.18 9.63 -2.90
C GLU A 46 -4.75 9.10 -1.52
N HIS A 47 -3.55 8.52 -1.38
CA HIS A 47 -3.09 8.06 -0.06
C HIS A 47 -2.97 9.21 0.94
N ASN A 48 -2.28 10.30 0.57
CA ASN A 48 -2.09 11.44 1.48
C ASN A 48 -3.41 12.18 1.75
N LYS A 49 -4.33 12.24 0.78
CA LYS A 49 -5.69 12.75 1.00
C LYS A 49 -6.40 11.97 2.11
N TYR A 50 -6.47 10.64 2.00
CA TYR A 50 -7.18 9.82 2.98
C TYR A 50 -6.48 9.78 4.34
N ARG A 51 -5.14 9.77 4.37
CA ARG A 51 -4.37 9.95 5.61
C ARG A 51 -4.72 11.27 6.30
N ASN A 52 -4.80 12.36 5.53
CA ASN A 52 -5.13 13.68 6.07
C ASN A 52 -6.57 13.73 6.63
N GLU A 53 -7.54 13.09 5.97
CA GLU A 53 -8.91 13.00 6.48
C GLU A 53 -9.00 12.26 7.81
N ILE A 54 -8.29 11.12 7.95
CA ILE A 54 -8.27 10.36 9.20
C ILE A 54 -7.52 11.11 10.30
N ALA A 55 -6.33 11.66 9.99
CA ALA A 55 -5.50 12.36 10.96
C ALA A 55 -6.18 13.57 11.60
N LYS A 56 -7.13 14.19 10.88
CA LYS A 56 -7.94 15.32 11.36
C LYS A 56 -8.71 15.02 12.66
N GLY A 57 -9.05 13.75 12.89
CA GLY A 57 -9.70 13.32 14.13
C GLY A 57 -11.22 13.56 14.17
N LEU A 58 -11.92 13.42 13.04
CA LEU A 58 -13.39 13.51 12.98
C LEU A 58 -14.08 12.15 13.08
N THR A 59 -13.49 11.12 12.47
CA THR A 59 -14.01 9.73 12.48
C THR A 59 -13.45 8.93 13.64
N PHE A 60 -12.20 9.20 13.99
CA PHE A 60 -11.41 8.58 15.05
C PHE A 60 -10.72 9.69 15.85
N GLU A 61 -9.98 9.34 16.90
CA GLU A 61 -9.15 10.30 17.63
C GLU A 61 -8.07 10.91 16.73
N PRO A 62 -7.67 12.18 16.94
CA PRO A 62 -6.67 12.85 16.11
C PRO A 62 -5.34 12.13 16.10
N ALA A 63 -4.67 12.04 14.95
CA ALA A 63 -3.37 11.39 14.87
C ALA A 63 -2.26 12.30 15.40
N ALA A 64 -1.46 11.78 16.33
CA ALA A 64 -0.37 12.51 16.96
C ALA A 64 0.76 12.87 16.00
N ALA A 65 1.15 11.94 15.11
CA ALA A 65 2.24 12.15 14.17
C ALA A 65 2.10 11.27 12.92
N MET A 66 1.09 11.53 12.09
CA MET A 66 0.90 10.80 10.84
C MET A 66 1.83 11.34 9.75
N ALA A 67 2.74 10.50 9.24
CA ALA A 67 3.67 10.91 8.19
C ALA A 67 2.97 11.31 6.89
N THR A 68 3.51 12.31 6.19
CA THR A 68 3.26 12.47 4.76
C THR A 68 4.00 11.37 4.00
N LEU A 69 3.30 10.65 3.10
CA LEU A 69 3.92 9.68 2.21
C LEU A 69 4.63 10.37 1.06
N GLU A 70 5.83 9.89 0.75
CA GLU A 70 6.59 10.22 -0.46
C GLU A 70 6.78 8.98 -1.32
N TRP A 71 6.95 9.17 -2.63
CA TRP A 71 7.15 8.05 -3.56
C TRP A 71 8.51 7.41 -3.33
N ASP A 72 8.56 6.08 -3.46
CA ASP A 72 9.79 5.31 -3.39
C ASP A 72 9.89 4.34 -4.58
N ASP A 73 10.88 4.58 -5.45
CA ASP A 73 11.04 3.79 -6.68
C ASP A 73 11.50 2.34 -6.41
N GLU A 74 12.17 2.05 -5.28
CA GLU A 74 12.51 0.67 -4.90
C GLU A 74 11.23 -0.10 -4.52
N LEU A 75 10.34 0.51 -3.74
CA LEU A 75 9.05 -0.09 -3.40
C LEU A 75 8.19 -0.33 -4.65
N ALA A 76 8.21 0.61 -5.61
CA ALA A 76 7.51 0.49 -6.88
C ALA A 76 8.09 -0.64 -7.73
N TYR A 77 9.43 -0.74 -7.81
CA TYR A 77 10.12 -1.85 -8.46
C TYR A 77 9.70 -3.19 -7.85
N PHE A 78 9.61 -3.28 -6.51
CA PHE A 78 9.14 -4.50 -5.87
C PHE A 78 7.65 -4.78 -6.10
N ALA A 79 6.84 -3.75 -6.31
CA ALA A 79 5.42 -3.93 -6.65
C ALA A 79 5.26 -4.52 -8.06
N GLU A 80 6.24 -4.33 -8.96
CA GLU A 80 6.20 -4.94 -10.30
C GLU A 80 6.15 -6.46 -10.26
N PHE A 81 6.85 -7.10 -9.31
CA PHE A 81 6.86 -8.56 -9.21
C PHE A 81 5.47 -9.12 -8.96
N ASN A 82 4.64 -8.41 -8.17
CA ASN A 82 3.26 -8.83 -7.88
C ASN A 82 2.37 -8.69 -9.11
N VAL A 83 2.41 -7.53 -9.78
CA VAL A 83 1.53 -7.30 -10.93
C VAL A 83 1.93 -8.14 -12.15
N LYS A 84 3.19 -8.57 -12.24
CA LYS A 84 3.69 -9.49 -13.27
C LYS A 84 3.23 -10.94 -13.09
N GLN A 85 2.45 -11.25 -12.05
CA GLN A 85 1.87 -12.58 -11.83
C GLN A 85 0.50 -12.76 -12.52
N CYS A 86 -0.14 -11.69 -12.98
CA CYS A 86 -1.49 -11.69 -13.56
C CYS A 86 -2.54 -12.42 -12.70
N GLY A 87 -2.42 -12.29 -11.38
CA GLY A 87 -3.32 -12.87 -10.39
C GLY A 87 -2.98 -12.35 -9.00
N ILE A 88 -3.93 -12.41 -8.08
CA ILE A 88 -3.71 -11.99 -6.69
C ILE A 88 -2.93 -13.10 -5.98
N ILE A 89 -1.62 -12.89 -5.85
CA ILE A 89 -0.75 -13.76 -5.05
C ILE A 89 -0.40 -13.01 -3.77
N TYR A 90 -0.88 -13.51 -2.65
CA TYR A 90 -0.43 -13.06 -1.34
C TYR A 90 0.89 -13.77 -1.03
N GLU A 91 1.99 -13.02 -1.08
CA GLU A 91 3.29 -13.56 -0.64
C GLU A 91 3.29 -13.80 0.87
N ASP A 92 4.07 -14.79 1.33
CA ASP A 92 4.31 -14.95 2.76
C ASP A 92 5.03 -13.68 3.27
N GLN A 93 4.29 -12.88 4.04
CA GLN A 93 4.72 -11.59 4.58
C GLN A 93 5.99 -11.69 5.45
N LYS A 94 6.45 -12.90 5.79
CA LYS A 94 7.73 -13.15 6.48
C LYS A 94 8.96 -12.95 5.61
N CYS A 95 8.82 -12.76 4.30
CA CYS A 95 9.95 -12.77 3.38
C CYS A 95 10.06 -11.52 2.46
N PHE A 96 9.25 -10.49 2.69
CA PHE A 96 9.27 -9.25 1.90
C PHE A 96 10.06 -8.16 2.64
N THR A 97 11.39 -8.16 2.46
CA THR A 97 12.31 -7.18 3.07
C THR A 97 13.34 -6.71 2.06
N THR A 98 13.79 -5.46 2.16
CA THR A 98 14.90 -4.91 1.37
C THR A 98 16.05 -4.50 2.29
N ALA A 99 17.19 -4.12 1.71
CA ALA A 99 18.30 -3.55 2.50
C ALA A 99 17.90 -2.26 3.25
N ARG A 100 16.90 -1.51 2.75
CA ARG A 100 16.37 -0.31 3.40
C ARG A 100 15.19 -0.59 4.33
N TYR A 101 14.40 -1.64 4.04
CA TYR A 101 13.14 -1.90 4.74
C TYR A 101 13.06 -3.33 5.28
N ASN A 102 13.17 -3.47 6.60
CA ASN A 102 13.16 -4.76 7.31
C ASN A 102 11.76 -5.39 7.42
N THR A 103 10.72 -4.62 7.15
CA THR A 103 9.37 -5.12 6.93
C THR A 103 8.66 -4.27 5.92
N LEU A 104 7.89 -4.91 5.04
CA LEU A 104 7.03 -4.25 4.08
C LEU A 104 5.59 -4.68 4.30
N ASP A 105 4.66 -3.85 3.84
CA ASP A 105 3.28 -4.27 3.62
C ASP A 105 2.85 -4.00 2.18
N GLN A 106 1.73 -4.57 1.81
CA GLN A 106 1.20 -4.48 0.45
C GLN A 106 -0.32 -4.35 0.45
N ASN A 107 -0.82 -3.45 -0.39
CA ASN A 107 -2.20 -3.45 -0.86
C ASN A 107 -2.23 -3.86 -2.32
N ILE A 108 -3.12 -4.80 -2.66
CA ILE A 108 -3.34 -5.28 -4.03
C ILE A 108 -4.76 -4.88 -4.43
N GLY A 109 -4.92 -4.34 -5.63
CA GLY A 109 -6.19 -3.94 -6.20
C GLY A 109 -6.37 -4.59 -7.56
N TRP A 110 -7.58 -5.03 -7.84
CA TRP A 110 -7.93 -5.71 -9.08
C TRP A 110 -9.21 -5.11 -9.65
N LEU A 111 -9.15 -4.75 -10.93
CA LEU A 111 -10.27 -4.26 -11.73
C LEU A 111 -10.53 -5.24 -12.86
N PHE A 112 -11.80 -5.44 -13.16
CA PHE A 112 -12.25 -6.28 -14.26
C PHE A 112 -13.36 -5.56 -15.03
N GLU A 113 -13.22 -5.52 -16.35
CA GLU A 113 -14.24 -5.01 -17.26
C GLU A 113 -14.43 -5.94 -18.46
N THR A 114 -15.66 -6.03 -18.97
CA THR A 114 -15.89 -6.76 -20.23
C THR A 114 -15.24 -6.01 -21.38
N LYS A 115 -14.77 -6.72 -22.42
CA LYS A 115 -14.10 -6.08 -23.58
C LYS A 115 -14.91 -4.94 -24.23
N SER A 116 -16.24 -5.08 -24.26
CA SER A 116 -17.15 -4.06 -24.80
C SER A 116 -17.29 -2.79 -23.95
N LYS A 117 -16.95 -2.85 -22.67
CA LYS A 117 -17.05 -1.74 -21.71
C LYS A 117 -15.70 -1.11 -21.39
N PHE A 118 -14.62 -1.88 -21.54
CA PHE A 118 -13.27 -1.44 -21.23
C PHE A 118 -12.91 -0.18 -22.01
N ASN A 119 -12.48 0.84 -21.28
CA ASN A 119 -11.92 2.04 -21.85
C ASN A 119 -10.60 2.37 -21.13
N ARG A 120 -9.51 2.22 -21.86
CA ARG A 120 -8.15 2.45 -21.35
C ARG A 120 -7.96 3.84 -20.72
N SER A 121 -8.65 4.87 -21.22
CA SER A 121 -8.52 6.23 -20.66
C SER A 121 -9.17 6.39 -19.28
N LYS A 122 -10.00 5.43 -18.84
CA LYS A 122 -10.65 5.47 -17.52
C LYS A 122 -9.86 4.78 -16.42
N ILE A 123 -8.80 4.04 -16.75
CA ILE A 123 -8.05 3.21 -15.78
C ILE A 123 -7.64 4.01 -14.54
N TYR A 124 -7.13 5.24 -14.70
CA TYR A 124 -6.68 6.05 -13.57
C TYR A 124 -7.84 6.38 -12.63
N ASN A 125 -8.99 6.77 -13.18
CA ASN A 125 -10.19 7.03 -12.38
C ASN A 125 -10.74 5.77 -11.72
N GLU A 126 -10.72 4.63 -12.42
CA GLU A 126 -11.16 3.35 -11.86
C GLU A 126 -10.25 2.88 -10.72
N ILE A 127 -8.93 3.04 -10.83
CA ILE A 127 -7.99 2.77 -9.75
C ILE A 127 -8.24 3.71 -8.58
N LYS A 128 -8.41 5.00 -8.83
CA LYS A 128 -8.76 5.98 -7.79
C LYS A 128 -10.03 5.60 -7.05
N GLU A 129 -11.10 5.23 -7.77
CA GLU A 129 -12.35 4.79 -7.15
C GLU A 129 -12.17 3.47 -6.39
N HIS A 130 -11.32 2.56 -6.87
CA HIS A 130 -11.01 1.34 -6.15
C HIS A 130 -10.26 1.60 -4.84
N ILE A 131 -9.26 2.50 -4.85
CA ILE A 131 -8.57 2.96 -3.64
C ILE A 131 -9.59 3.56 -2.65
N ARG A 132 -10.55 4.35 -3.13
CA ARG A 132 -11.61 4.91 -2.27
C ARG A 132 -12.48 3.81 -1.66
N VAL A 133 -13.13 3.01 -2.50
CA VAL A 133 -14.21 2.11 -2.11
C VAL A 133 -13.69 0.85 -1.41
N TYR A 134 -12.65 0.23 -1.95
CA TYR A 134 -12.20 -1.08 -1.45
C TYR A 134 -11.08 -0.99 -0.44
N TRP A 135 -10.32 0.12 -0.42
CA TRP A 135 -9.23 0.30 0.54
C TRP A 135 -9.57 1.30 1.64
N TYR A 136 -9.91 2.55 1.28
CA TYR A 136 -10.15 3.59 2.27
C TYR A 136 -11.45 3.36 3.06
N GLU A 137 -12.58 3.14 2.38
CA GLU A 137 -13.92 3.03 3.01
C GLU A 137 -14.06 1.85 3.96
N GLN A 138 -13.08 0.94 4.02
CA GLN A 138 -12.98 -0.04 5.10
C GLN A 138 -12.89 0.60 6.49
N TYR A 139 -12.58 1.91 6.60
CA TYR A 139 -12.68 2.65 7.86
C TYR A 139 -14.07 2.54 8.51
N GLN A 140 -15.13 2.34 7.73
CA GLN A 140 -16.51 2.19 8.23
C GLN A 140 -16.68 0.93 9.11
N HIS A 141 -15.78 -0.04 8.92
CA HIS A 141 -15.69 -1.30 9.65
C HIS A 141 -14.63 -1.26 10.76
N CYS A 142 -14.00 -0.11 10.99
CA CYS A 142 -12.94 0.07 11.97
C CYS A 142 -13.46 0.87 13.17
N THR A 143 -12.99 0.51 14.35
CA THR A 143 -13.26 1.17 15.63
C THR A 143 -12.01 1.87 16.15
N GLN A 144 -12.18 2.80 17.10
CA GLN A 144 -11.05 3.42 17.79
C GLN A 144 -10.17 2.37 18.50
N ALA A 145 -10.77 1.31 19.04
CA ALA A 145 -10.04 0.22 19.68
C ALA A 145 -9.08 -0.50 18.71
N GLU A 146 -9.49 -0.68 17.45
CA GLU A 146 -8.64 -1.25 16.40
C GLU A 146 -7.56 -0.28 15.92
N ILE A 147 -7.83 1.03 15.93
CA ILE A 147 -6.80 2.07 15.70
C ILE A 147 -5.73 2.00 16.79
N ASP A 148 -6.13 1.93 18.06
CA ASP A 148 -5.22 1.93 19.20
C ASP A 148 -4.46 0.60 19.37
N SER A 149 -5.08 -0.51 18.96
CA SER A 149 -4.47 -1.83 18.95
C SER A 149 -5.07 -2.70 17.84
N TYR A 150 -4.31 -2.85 16.75
CA TYR A 150 -4.74 -3.59 15.58
C TYR A 150 -4.83 -5.09 15.87
N HIS A 151 -6.03 -5.64 15.86
CA HIS A 151 -6.25 -7.08 15.95
C HIS A 151 -6.60 -7.61 14.55
N PRO A 152 -5.96 -8.68 14.04
CA PRO A 152 -6.37 -9.29 12.80
C PRO A 152 -7.86 -9.63 12.88
N PRO A 153 -8.69 -9.05 12.03
CA PRO A 153 -10.12 -9.25 12.15
C PRO A 153 -10.45 -10.70 11.78
N GLN A 154 -11.38 -11.31 12.53
CA GLN A 154 -11.90 -12.65 12.24
C GLN A 154 -12.94 -12.63 11.10
N PHE A 155 -13.54 -11.47 10.80
CA PHE A 155 -14.68 -11.36 9.87
C PHE A 155 -14.67 -10.13 8.93
N GLU A 156 -14.15 -8.95 9.34
CA GLU A 156 -14.21 -7.72 8.51
C GLU A 156 -12.84 -7.24 8.05
N LEU A 157 -12.66 -6.98 6.75
CA LEU A 157 -11.37 -6.60 6.19
C LEU A 157 -11.09 -5.10 6.41
N ILE A 158 -10.45 -4.71 7.51
CA ILE A 158 -9.86 -3.35 7.70
C ILE A 158 -8.38 -3.27 7.27
N LEU A 159 -7.86 -4.35 6.68
CA LEU A 159 -6.44 -4.53 6.36
C LEU A 159 -5.91 -3.48 5.39
N HIS A 160 -6.64 -3.16 4.32
CA HIS A 160 -6.16 -2.20 3.33
C HIS A 160 -6.16 -0.79 3.93
N PHE A 161 -7.24 -0.42 4.63
CA PHE A 161 -7.34 0.84 5.36
C PHE A 161 -6.19 1.02 6.35
N GLY A 162 -5.96 0.04 7.22
CA GLY A 162 -4.90 0.11 8.24
C GLY A 162 -3.52 0.33 7.62
N LYS A 163 -3.21 -0.32 6.50
CA LYS A 163 -1.93 -0.11 5.78
C LYS A 163 -1.83 1.27 5.16
N MET A 164 -2.93 1.82 4.63
CA MET A 164 -2.95 3.17 4.08
C MET A 164 -2.68 4.26 5.13
N VAL A 165 -3.25 4.11 6.34
CA VAL A 165 -3.26 5.18 7.36
C VAL A 165 -2.29 4.98 8.51
N MET A 166 -1.41 3.99 8.43
CA MET A 166 -0.42 3.74 9.47
C MET A 166 0.59 4.89 9.60
N ASP A 167 0.74 5.44 10.80
CA ASP A 167 1.41 6.73 11.03
C ASP A 167 2.89 6.76 10.65
N ARG A 168 3.62 5.70 11.01
CA ARG A 168 5.08 5.60 10.84
C ARG A 168 5.54 5.20 9.45
N ASN A 169 4.62 4.92 8.53
CA ASN A 169 4.99 4.71 7.14
C ASN A 169 5.06 6.05 6.42
N ASN A 170 6.24 6.39 5.89
CA ASN A 170 6.50 7.63 5.15
C ASN A 170 6.84 7.39 3.65
N ARG A 171 6.77 6.14 3.18
CA ARG A 171 7.13 5.76 1.80
C ARG A 171 6.10 4.81 1.21
N VAL A 172 5.79 5.02 -0.07
CA VAL A 172 4.94 4.13 -0.85
C VAL A 172 5.47 4.05 -2.28
N GLY A 173 5.39 2.87 -2.88
CA GLY A 173 5.67 2.69 -4.30
C GLY A 173 4.70 1.68 -4.89
N CYS A 174 4.14 2.01 -6.05
CA CYS A 174 3.11 1.20 -6.68
C CYS A 174 3.51 0.80 -8.10
N ALA A 175 2.90 -0.28 -8.59
CA ALA A 175 2.98 -0.74 -9.97
C ALA A 175 1.60 -1.19 -10.45
N ALA A 176 1.41 -1.27 -11.76
CA ALA A 176 0.18 -1.77 -12.35
C ALA A 176 0.46 -2.50 -13.67
N SER A 177 -0.35 -3.50 -13.95
CA SER A 177 -0.34 -4.26 -15.20
C SER A 177 -1.75 -4.32 -15.79
N LEU A 178 -1.81 -4.49 -17.09
CA LEU A 178 -3.02 -4.69 -17.87
C LEU A 178 -2.88 -6.00 -18.64
N TYR A 179 -3.89 -6.86 -18.58
CA TYR A 179 -3.91 -8.11 -19.33
C TYR A 179 -5.33 -8.54 -19.66
N GLU A 180 -5.49 -9.28 -20.75
CA GLU A 180 -6.81 -9.77 -21.20
C GLU A 180 -6.96 -11.25 -20.90
N SER A 181 -8.03 -11.61 -20.20
CA SER A 181 -8.44 -13.01 -20.01
C SER A 181 -9.55 -13.38 -20.99
N ALA A 182 -9.96 -14.65 -20.98
CA ALA A 182 -11.12 -15.10 -21.77
C ALA A 182 -12.42 -14.33 -21.44
N HIS A 183 -12.51 -13.75 -20.23
CA HIS A 183 -13.71 -13.11 -19.71
C HIS A 183 -13.72 -11.59 -19.90
N GLY A 184 -12.57 -10.95 -20.09
CA GLY A 184 -12.49 -9.50 -20.15
C GLY A 184 -11.08 -8.95 -19.94
N VAL A 185 -11.01 -7.64 -19.70
CA VAL A 185 -9.79 -6.90 -19.49
C VAL A 185 -9.59 -6.70 -17.99
N ASN A 186 -8.38 -6.98 -17.52
CA ASN A 186 -8.01 -6.93 -16.10
C ASN A 186 -6.94 -5.87 -15.89
N VAL A 187 -7.11 -5.05 -14.87
CA VAL A 187 -6.03 -4.20 -14.34
C VAL A 187 -5.69 -4.71 -12.95
N LEU A 188 -4.45 -5.14 -12.75
CA LEU A 188 -3.91 -5.51 -11.44
C LEU A 188 -2.91 -4.45 -11.02
N PHE A 189 -3.10 -3.87 -9.84
CA PHE A 189 -2.19 -2.88 -9.29
C PHE A 189 -1.84 -3.21 -7.84
N THR A 190 -0.66 -2.76 -7.43
CA THR A 190 -0.09 -3.10 -6.13
C THR A 190 0.64 -1.90 -5.59
N CYS A 191 0.43 -1.58 -4.31
CA CYS A 191 1.16 -0.56 -3.59
C CYS A 191 1.88 -1.19 -2.40
N ASN A 192 3.21 -1.04 -2.39
CA ASN A 192 4.06 -1.46 -1.30
C ASN A 192 4.34 -0.29 -0.36
N TYR A 193 4.34 -0.58 0.94
CA TYR A 193 4.60 0.36 2.03
C TYR A 193 5.91 -0.02 2.72
N ALA A 194 6.74 0.96 3.06
CA ALA A 194 8.04 0.76 3.72
C ALA A 194 7.95 0.12 5.11
N ARG A 195 6.73 0.00 5.66
CA ARG A 195 6.50 -0.54 6.98
C ARG A 195 5.24 -1.40 7.02
N ARG A 196 5.32 -2.49 7.77
CA ARG A 196 4.21 -3.44 7.99
C ARG A 196 3.19 -2.96 9.01
N LEU A 197 1.93 -3.30 8.80
CA LEU A 197 0.90 -3.23 9.83
C LEU A 197 1.07 -4.39 10.82
N PHE A 198 1.45 -4.10 12.07
CA PHE A 198 1.69 -5.13 13.08
C PHE A 198 0.45 -5.40 13.94
N CYS A 199 0.17 -6.68 14.17
CA CYS A 199 -0.82 -7.11 15.15
C CYS A 199 -0.48 -6.58 16.55
N TYR A 200 -1.51 -6.25 17.31
CA TYR A 200 -1.47 -5.75 18.68
C TYR A 200 -0.71 -4.42 18.85
N LYS A 201 -0.44 -3.72 17.75
CA LYS A 201 0.16 -2.38 17.73
C LYS A 201 -0.85 -1.38 17.18
N PRO A 202 -0.77 -0.09 17.58
CA PRO A 202 -1.63 0.92 17.01
C PRO A 202 -1.39 1.05 15.49
N ILE A 203 -2.46 1.25 14.74
CA ILE A 203 -2.39 1.70 13.34
C ILE A 203 -1.74 3.08 13.32
N TYR A 204 -2.23 3.99 14.15
CA TYR A 204 -1.56 5.25 14.47
C TYR A 204 -1.73 5.60 15.94
N ARG A 205 -0.81 6.42 16.47
CA ARG A 205 -0.94 6.96 17.83
C ARG A 205 -1.88 8.15 17.84
N SER A 206 -2.91 8.10 18.69
CA SER A 206 -3.80 9.22 18.98
C SER A 206 -3.08 10.33 19.75
N GLY A 207 -3.51 11.58 19.60
CA GLY A 207 -2.94 12.75 20.27
C GLY A 207 -3.99 13.83 20.55
N ALA A 208 -3.63 14.82 21.38
CA ALA A 208 -4.56 15.87 21.81
C ALA A 208 -5.13 16.72 20.66
N TYR A 209 -4.38 16.80 19.55
CA TYR A 209 -4.77 17.44 18.29
C TYR A 209 -3.93 16.85 17.15
N PRO A 210 -4.36 17.01 15.88
CA PRO A 210 -3.62 16.49 14.72
C PRO A 210 -2.19 17.01 14.68
N GLY A 211 -1.23 16.11 14.60
CA GLY A 211 0.19 16.47 14.52
C GLY A 211 0.81 16.98 15.83
N SER A 212 0.17 16.76 16.98
CA SER A 212 0.69 17.12 18.32
C SER A 212 2.10 16.61 18.63
N HIS A 213 2.60 15.63 17.87
CA HIS A 213 3.93 15.05 18.01
C HIS A 213 4.78 15.16 16.74
N CYS A 214 4.34 15.91 15.72
CA CYS A 214 5.21 16.28 14.59
C CYS A 214 6.26 17.28 15.09
N ARG A 215 7.54 17.01 14.87
CA ARG A 215 8.66 17.84 15.37
C ARG A 215 9.09 18.90 14.36
N THR A 216 8.84 18.66 13.08
CA THR A 216 9.26 19.51 11.97
C THR A 216 8.14 20.40 11.42
N GLY A 217 6.98 20.37 12.09
CA GLY A 217 5.77 21.06 11.68
C GLY A 217 4.88 20.23 10.76
N MET A 218 3.81 20.86 10.30
CA MET A 218 2.78 20.23 9.47
C MET A 218 3.09 20.41 7.98
N ASN A 219 2.54 19.52 7.15
CA ASN A 219 2.62 19.65 5.71
C ASN A 219 1.68 20.77 5.21
N PRO A 220 2.15 21.72 4.37
CA PRO A 220 1.33 22.85 3.92
C PRO A 220 0.18 22.43 2.99
N ARG A 221 0.30 21.30 2.27
CA ARG A 221 -0.74 20.76 1.39
C ARG A 221 -1.70 19.82 2.11
N TYR A 222 -1.18 19.09 3.10
CA TYR A 222 -1.93 18.13 3.92
C TYR A 222 -1.83 18.54 5.39
N PRO A 223 -2.63 19.53 5.85
CA PRO A 223 -2.40 20.25 7.10
C PRO A 223 -2.52 19.40 8.37
N PHE A 224 -2.98 18.15 8.28
CA PHE A 224 -3.07 17.21 9.40
C PHE A 224 -1.99 16.12 9.37
N LEU A 225 -1.07 16.17 8.41
CA LEU A 225 0.09 15.29 8.32
C LEU A 225 1.37 16.02 8.73
N CYS A 226 2.34 15.29 9.29
CA CYS A 226 3.67 15.84 9.54
C CYS A 226 4.34 16.24 8.22
N SER A 227 5.21 17.25 8.27
CA SER A 227 5.97 17.71 7.10
C SER A 227 6.83 16.58 6.50
N THR A 228 7.24 16.71 5.24
CA THR A 228 8.17 15.75 4.60
C THR A 228 9.59 15.81 5.17
N LYS A 229 9.89 16.78 6.04
CA LYS A 229 11.15 16.84 6.78
C LYS A 229 11.14 15.98 8.05
N GLU A 230 9.97 15.46 8.43
CA GLU A 230 9.82 14.62 9.62
C GLU A 230 10.53 13.28 9.39
N GLU A 231 11.42 12.92 10.31
CA GLU A 231 12.14 11.66 10.22
C GLU A 231 11.32 10.53 10.85
N PHE A 232 10.85 9.62 10.01
CA PHE A 232 10.25 8.36 10.43
C PHE A 232 11.24 7.23 10.15
N ASN A 233 11.50 6.39 11.15
CA ASN A 233 12.24 5.16 10.96
C ASN A 233 11.25 4.01 10.67
N PRO A 234 11.12 3.56 9.41
CA PRO A 234 10.19 2.48 9.07
C PRO A 234 10.59 1.13 9.70
N ASN A 235 11.85 0.99 10.12
CA ASN A 235 12.40 -0.21 10.73
C ASN A 235 12.30 -0.23 12.26
N ASP A 236 11.73 0.80 12.88
CA ASP A 236 11.54 0.82 14.33
C ASP A 236 10.29 0.01 14.75
N TYR A 237 10.55 -1.01 15.58
CA TYR A 237 9.53 -1.89 16.17
C TYR A 237 9.17 -1.50 17.61
N LYS A 238 9.92 -0.57 18.22
CA LYS A 238 9.67 -0.11 19.59
C LYS A 238 8.46 0.82 19.60
N VAL A 239 7.30 0.20 19.76
CA VAL A 239 6.03 0.90 20.02
C VAL A 239 5.47 0.46 21.34
#